data_AF-Q4C490-F1
#
_entry.id   AF-Q4C490-F1
#
_cell.length_a   1.000
_cell.length_b   1.000
_cell.length_c   1.000
_cell.angle_alpha   90.00
_cell.angle_beta   90.00
_cell.angle_gamma   90.00
#
_symmetry.space_group_name_H-M   'P 1'
#
loop_
_entity.id
_entity.type
_entity.pdbx_description
1 polymer ?
#
loop_
_entity_poly.entity_id
_entity_poly.type
_entity_poly.pdbx_seq_one_letter_code
_entity_poly.pdbx_strand_id
1 'polypeptide(L)'
;MTQLESKKPASLPPGDKGLPLIGESLSFLFDPDFGKKKLKKYGHVYKTNIFGNNAVIMIGAEANQFLFRNENQYVVSTWPKSTRILLGKLSLSTNDGTFHTSRRKLLAQAFKPRALNSYIPKMTEITQQYIDKWLQTKELTWYPELRDYTFDVACSLLISIDNASQTKLASYFETWVKGLFRVC
;
A
#
# COMPACT_ATOMS: atom_id res chain seq x y z
N MET A 1 2.69 41.91 31.22
CA MET A 1 3.79 40.97 30.92
C MET A 1 3.35 39.59 31.37
N THR A 2 2.68 38.82 30.51
CA THR A 2 2.28 37.45 30.82
C THR A 2 3.34 36.54 30.23
N GLN A 3 4.19 35.98 31.08
CA GLN A 3 5.26 35.08 30.65
C GLN A 3 4.61 33.80 30.08
N LEU A 4 4.87 33.53 28.80
CA LEU A 4 4.60 32.23 28.18
C LEU A 4 5.54 31.22 28.83
N GLU A 5 5.01 30.38 29.71
CA GLU A 5 5.76 29.24 30.24
C GLU A 5 6.26 28.37 29.07
N SER A 6 7.59 28.26 28.96
CA SER A 6 8.25 27.36 28.03
C SER A 6 7.88 25.92 28.36
N LYS A 7 6.92 25.37 27.62
CA LYS A 7 6.52 23.96 27.71
C LYS A 7 7.75 23.10 27.39
N LYS A 8 8.24 22.32 28.37
CA LYS A 8 9.33 21.34 28.17
C LYS A 8 9.05 20.52 26.89
N PRO A 9 10.03 20.34 25.99
CA PRO A 9 9.82 19.55 24.79
C PRO A 9 9.42 18.13 25.22
N ALA A 10 8.29 17.65 24.69
CA ALA A 10 7.82 16.31 24.97
C ALA A 10 8.92 15.29 24.57
N SER A 11 9.20 14.33 25.46
CA SER A 11 10.14 13.27 25.17
C SER A 11 9.64 12.42 24.00
N LEU A 12 10.53 12.07 23.07
CA LEU A 12 10.20 11.18 21.97
C LEU A 12 9.76 9.80 22.49
N PRO A 13 8.91 9.06 21.73
CA PRO A 13 8.57 7.68 22.05
C PRO A 13 9.81 6.78 22.20
N PRO A 14 9.73 5.70 22.99
CA PRO A 14 10.83 4.74 23.10
C PRO A 14 11.11 4.07 21.75
N GLY A 15 12.33 3.59 21.51
CA GLY A 15 12.65 2.84 20.29
C GLY A 15 14.08 3.00 19.77
N ASP A 16 14.51 2.04 18.95
CA ASP A 16 15.86 1.97 18.40
C ASP A 16 15.97 2.73 17.08
N LYS A 17 17.15 3.29 16.77
CA LYS A 17 17.43 3.88 15.45
C LYS A 17 17.95 2.87 14.42
N GLY A 18 18.27 1.64 14.84
CA GLY A 18 18.84 0.62 13.98
C GLY A 18 20.25 0.97 13.47
N LEU A 19 20.62 0.36 12.35
CA LEU A 19 21.91 0.58 11.70
C LEU A 19 22.03 1.99 11.10
N PRO A 20 23.26 2.54 10.94
CA PRO A 20 23.46 3.77 10.20
C PRO A 20 22.86 3.68 8.78
N LEU A 21 22.24 4.76 8.31
CA LEU A 21 21.60 4.93 6.99
C LEU A 21 20.33 4.09 6.75
N ILE A 22 20.38 2.77 6.97
CA ILE A 22 19.26 1.87 6.63
C ILE A 22 18.34 1.57 7.82
N GLY A 23 18.73 1.95 9.04
CA GLY A 23 17.93 1.77 10.24
C GLY A 23 17.58 0.31 10.47
N GLU A 24 16.30 0.04 10.60
CA GLU A 24 15.71 -1.29 10.81
C GLU A 24 15.01 -1.83 9.55
N SER A 25 15.25 -1.23 8.38
CA SER A 25 14.53 -1.53 7.15
C SER A 25 14.62 -2.99 6.71
N LEU A 26 15.78 -3.64 6.91
CA LEU A 26 15.95 -5.05 6.55
C LEU A 26 15.10 -5.95 7.44
N SER A 27 15.13 -5.73 8.76
CA SER A 27 14.26 -6.46 9.69
C SER A 27 12.80 -6.17 9.39
N PHE A 28 12.44 -4.92 9.11
CA PHE A 28 11.08 -4.55 8.71
C PHE A 28 10.59 -5.29 7.45
N LEU A 29 11.46 -5.50 6.46
CA LEU A 29 11.11 -6.15 5.19
C LEU A 29 11.14 -7.69 5.24
N PHE A 30 12.06 -8.27 6.01
CA PHE A 30 12.37 -9.71 5.94
C PHE A 30 12.05 -10.49 7.22
N ASP A 31 11.83 -9.82 8.36
CA ASP A 31 11.43 -10.48 9.61
C ASP A 31 9.91 -10.40 9.78
N PRO A 32 9.16 -11.53 9.60
CA PRO A 32 7.71 -11.54 9.71
C PRO A 32 7.21 -11.19 11.12
N ASP A 33 8.06 -11.31 12.13
CA ASP A 33 7.74 -10.99 13.53
C ASP A 33 8.26 -9.63 13.97
N PHE A 34 8.82 -8.80 13.07
CA PHE A 34 9.35 -7.48 13.41
C PHE A 34 8.35 -6.64 14.23
N GLY A 35 7.11 -6.53 13.75
CA GLY A 35 6.06 -5.77 14.42
C GLY A 35 5.72 -6.31 15.81
N LYS A 36 5.61 -7.64 15.97
CA LYS A 36 5.32 -8.27 17.26
C LYS A 36 6.46 -8.07 18.26
N LYS A 37 7.71 -8.24 17.81
CA LYS A 37 8.92 -8.02 18.64
C LYS A 37 8.99 -6.58 19.13
N LYS A 38 8.71 -5.61 18.24
CA LYS A 38 8.70 -4.18 18.59
C LYS A 38 7.57 -3.81 19.53
N LEU A 39 6.36 -4.29 19.27
CA LEU A 39 5.21 -4.10 20.15
C LEU A 39 5.48 -4.66 21.55
N LYS A 40 6.06 -5.86 21.66
CA LYS A 40 6.42 -6.46 22.95
C LYS A 40 7.50 -5.66 23.70
N LYS A 41 8.48 -5.10 22.98
CA LYS A 41 9.63 -4.38 23.57
C LYS A 41 9.31 -2.93 23.96
N TYR A 42 8.51 -2.22 23.16
CA TYR A 42 8.29 -0.77 23.29
C TYR A 42 6.84 -0.36 23.54
N GLY A 43 5.89 -1.27 23.37
CA GLY A 43 4.47 -0.98 23.48
C GLY A 43 3.87 -0.40 22.19
N HIS A 44 2.69 0.20 22.32
CA HIS A 44 1.81 0.59 21.21
C HIS A 44 2.30 1.82 20.43
N VAL A 45 3.19 2.63 21.00
CA VAL A 45 3.75 3.82 20.35
C VAL A 45 5.27 3.78 20.51
N TYR A 46 5.98 3.64 19.40
CA TYR A 46 7.44 3.55 19.41
C TYR A 46 8.07 4.22 18.18
N LYS A 47 9.31 4.70 18.34
CA LYS A 47 10.11 5.23 17.23
C LYS A 47 10.97 4.16 16.59
N THR A 48 11.22 4.29 15.30
CA THR A 48 12.15 3.44 14.54
C THR A 48 12.76 4.25 13.39
N ASN A 49 13.64 3.64 12.61
CA ASN A 49 14.09 4.18 11.34
C ASN A 49 13.83 3.13 10.26
N ILE A 50 13.00 3.47 9.28
CA ILE A 50 12.62 2.59 8.16
C ILE A 50 12.70 3.36 6.85
N PHE A 51 13.23 2.72 5.81
CA PHE A 51 13.51 3.31 4.51
C PHE A 51 14.32 4.62 4.59
N GLY A 52 15.29 4.68 5.52
CA GLY A 52 16.14 5.86 5.76
C GLY A 52 15.45 7.03 6.46
N ASN A 53 14.20 6.86 6.90
CA ASN A 53 13.41 7.90 7.54
C ASN A 53 13.12 7.55 9.00
N ASN A 54 13.21 8.54 9.90
CA ASN A 54 12.74 8.39 11.26
C ASN A 54 11.21 8.30 11.26
N ALA A 55 10.66 7.26 11.86
CA ALA A 55 9.24 7.00 11.89
C ALA A 55 8.76 6.76 13.33
N VAL A 56 7.51 7.10 13.59
CA VAL A 56 6.79 6.69 14.81
C VAL A 56 5.70 5.71 14.38
N ILE A 57 5.75 4.50 14.91
CA ILE A 57 4.73 3.48 14.71
C ILE A 57 3.73 3.61 15.85
N MET A 58 2.45 3.68 15.49
CA MET A 58 1.34 3.75 16.44
C MET A 58 0.38 2.60 16.12
N ILE A 59 0.03 1.82 17.14
CA ILE A 59 -0.79 0.60 17.03
C ILE A 59 -1.99 0.76 17.96
N GLY A 60 -3.19 0.53 17.45
CA GLY A 60 -4.42 0.59 18.24
C GLY A 60 -5.53 1.42 17.58
N ALA A 61 -6.76 1.23 18.03
CA ALA A 61 -7.92 1.89 17.44
C ALA A 61 -7.87 3.42 17.64
N GLU A 62 -7.46 3.87 18.82
CA GLU A 62 -7.35 5.28 19.19
C GLU A 62 -6.28 5.99 18.34
N ALA A 63 -5.12 5.33 18.16
CA ALA A 63 -4.04 5.82 17.30
C ALA A 63 -4.48 5.94 15.84
N ASN A 64 -5.15 4.93 15.31
CA ASN A 64 -5.66 4.94 13.94
C ASN A 64 -6.72 6.03 13.76
N GLN A 65 -7.62 6.19 14.72
CA GLN A 65 -8.64 7.24 14.71
C GLN A 65 -8.00 8.63 14.75
N PHE A 66 -6.95 8.84 15.55
CA PHE A 66 -6.18 10.08 15.57
C PHE A 66 -5.55 10.35 14.20
N LEU A 67 -4.88 9.38 13.60
CA LEU A 67 -4.26 9.54 12.28
C LEU A 67 -5.28 9.88 11.19
N PHE A 68 -6.39 9.15 11.12
CA PHE A 68 -7.39 9.32 10.06
C PHE A 68 -8.24 10.59 10.22
N ARG A 69 -8.50 11.05 11.46
CA ARG A 69 -9.26 12.29 11.68
C ARG A 69 -8.46 13.55 11.41
N ASN A 70 -7.13 13.47 11.50
CA ASN A 70 -6.25 14.64 11.42
C ASN A 70 -5.38 14.65 10.14
N GLU A 71 -5.81 13.95 9.10
CA GLU A 71 -5.18 13.99 7.78
C GLU A 71 -5.24 15.42 7.20
N ASN A 72 -4.13 15.90 6.65
CA ASN A 72 -3.91 17.29 6.19
C ASN A 72 -3.91 18.37 7.29
N GLN A 73 -4.04 17.98 8.57
CA GLN A 73 -3.92 18.90 9.71
C GLN A 73 -2.62 18.66 10.50
N TYR A 74 -2.36 17.41 10.90
CA TYR A 74 -1.15 17.02 11.63
C TYR A 74 -0.30 16.01 10.88
N VAL A 75 -0.90 15.24 9.97
CA VAL A 75 -0.24 14.19 9.20
C VAL A 75 -0.63 14.25 7.74
N VAL A 76 0.26 13.82 6.87
CA VAL A 76 0.02 13.65 5.43
C VAL A 76 0.43 12.25 5.01
N SER A 77 -0.32 11.67 4.08
CA SER A 77 0.03 10.37 3.52
C SER A 77 1.34 10.47 2.73
N THR A 78 2.25 9.53 2.97
CA THR A 78 3.54 9.49 2.29
C THR A 78 3.93 8.04 2.01
N TRP A 79 4.72 7.87 0.96
CA TRP A 79 5.24 6.58 0.54
C TRP A 79 6.77 6.63 0.44
N PRO A 80 7.47 5.48 0.57
CA PRO A 80 8.88 5.38 0.28
C PRO A 80 9.24 5.99 -1.09
N LYS A 81 10.45 6.51 -1.20
CA LYS A 81 10.95 7.18 -2.42
C LYS A 81 10.80 6.31 -3.66
N SER A 82 11.11 5.02 -3.55
CA SER A 82 10.94 4.02 -4.62
C SER A 82 9.49 3.96 -5.13
N THR A 83 8.53 3.84 -4.21
CA THR A 83 7.09 3.80 -4.50
C THR A 83 6.64 5.07 -5.20
N ARG A 84 7.08 6.24 -4.72
CA ARG A 84 6.72 7.54 -5.32
C ARG A 84 7.25 7.70 -6.74
N ILE A 85 8.47 7.23 -7.01
CA ILE A 85 9.06 7.26 -8.35
C ILE A 85 8.27 6.36 -9.30
N LEU A 86 7.97 5.13 -8.86
CA LEU A 86 7.33 4.11 -9.69
C LEU A 86 5.85 4.39 -9.97
N LEU A 87 5.11 4.92 -8.99
CA LEU A 87 3.73 5.35 -9.19
C LEU A 87 3.65 6.65 -10.02
N GLY A 88 4.69 7.48 -9.97
CA GLY A 88 4.77 8.74 -10.67
C GLY A 88 3.98 9.86 -10.00
N LYS A 89 4.32 11.11 -10.35
CA LYS A 89 3.79 12.33 -9.72
C LYS A 89 2.29 12.56 -9.94
N LEU A 90 1.65 11.84 -10.85
CA LEU A 90 0.21 11.98 -11.13
C LEU A 90 -0.63 10.87 -10.47
N SER A 91 0.01 9.95 -9.75
CA SER A 91 -0.71 8.91 -9.02
C SER A 91 -1.52 9.50 -7.87
N LEU A 92 -2.70 8.95 -7.63
CA LEU A 92 -3.53 9.36 -6.51
C LEU A 92 -2.76 9.18 -5.18
N SER A 93 -2.05 8.06 -5.01
CA SER A 93 -1.38 7.71 -3.76
C SER A 93 -0.19 8.62 -3.40
N THR A 94 0.33 9.40 -4.34
CA THR A 94 1.52 10.25 -4.13
C THR A 94 1.20 11.74 -4.03
N ASN A 95 -0.08 12.10 -4.02
CA ASN A 95 -0.55 13.48 -3.98
C ASN A 95 -1.51 13.70 -2.82
N ASP A 96 -1.64 14.95 -2.40
CA ASP A 96 -2.52 15.40 -1.33
C ASP A 96 -3.39 16.60 -1.80
N GLY A 97 -4.18 17.15 -0.87
CA GLY A 97 -4.94 18.37 -1.07
C GLY A 97 -5.99 18.32 -2.20
N THR A 98 -6.09 19.43 -2.95
CA THR A 98 -7.12 19.63 -3.98
C THR A 98 -6.92 18.72 -5.20
N PHE A 99 -5.67 18.46 -5.59
CA PHE A 99 -5.35 17.52 -6.66
C PHE A 99 -5.84 16.11 -6.31
N HIS A 100 -5.47 15.62 -5.12
CA HIS A 100 -5.94 14.33 -4.62
C HIS A 100 -7.47 14.25 -4.59
N THR A 101 -8.13 15.27 -4.04
CA THR A 101 -9.59 15.31 -3.92
C THR A 101 -10.28 15.24 -5.28
N SER A 102 -9.82 16.03 -6.25
CA SER A 102 -10.37 16.05 -7.61
C SER A 102 -10.16 14.71 -8.31
N ARG A 103 -8.93 14.18 -8.28
CA ARG A 103 -8.59 12.90 -8.92
C ARG A 103 -9.32 11.73 -8.29
N ARG A 104 -9.47 11.71 -6.96
CA ARG A 104 -10.26 10.69 -6.23
C ARG A 104 -11.71 10.70 -6.67
N LYS A 105 -12.33 11.88 -6.79
CA LYS A 105 -13.74 12.01 -7.23
C LYS A 105 -13.96 11.47 -8.65
N LEU A 106 -13.00 11.71 -9.54
CA LEU A 106 -13.00 11.19 -10.91
C LEU A 106 -12.87 9.66 -10.92
N LEU A 107 -11.86 9.10 -10.25
CA LEU A 107 -11.62 7.65 -10.22
C LEU A 107 -12.74 6.89 -9.53
N ALA A 108 -13.36 7.47 -8.50
CA ALA A 108 -14.50 6.87 -7.80
C ALA A 108 -15.71 6.60 -8.70
N GLN A 109 -15.82 7.26 -9.87
CA GLN A 109 -16.89 6.96 -10.82
C GLN A 109 -16.83 5.52 -11.35
N ALA A 110 -15.63 4.97 -11.55
CA ALA A 110 -15.43 3.60 -12.01
C ALA A 110 -15.87 2.55 -10.96
N PHE A 111 -16.00 2.95 -9.70
CA PHE A 111 -16.38 2.05 -8.59
C PHE A 111 -17.77 2.35 -8.05
N LYS A 112 -18.60 3.12 -8.77
CA LYS A 112 -20.01 3.33 -8.41
C LYS A 112 -20.82 2.06 -8.63
N PRO A 113 -21.92 1.84 -7.88
CA PRO A 113 -22.75 0.64 -8.01
C PRO A 113 -23.17 0.32 -9.45
N ARG A 114 -23.52 1.36 -10.25
CA ARG A 114 -23.87 1.19 -11.67
C ARG A 114 -22.70 0.65 -12.51
N ALA A 115 -21.50 1.16 -12.31
CA ALA A 115 -20.30 0.70 -13.02
C ALA A 115 -19.93 -0.73 -12.57
N LEU A 116 -19.95 -1.00 -11.27
CA LEU A 116 -19.71 -2.34 -10.73
C LEU A 116 -20.70 -3.37 -11.28
N ASN A 117 -21.99 -3.03 -11.37
CA ASN A 117 -22.99 -3.91 -11.97
C ASN A 117 -22.68 -4.21 -13.45
N SER A 118 -22.16 -3.24 -14.20
CA SER A 118 -21.76 -3.47 -15.59
C SER A 118 -20.53 -4.36 -15.75
N TYR A 119 -19.72 -4.51 -14.69
CA TYR A 119 -18.55 -5.39 -14.69
C TYR A 119 -18.88 -6.85 -14.42
N ILE A 120 -20.03 -7.14 -13.78
CA ILE A 120 -20.42 -8.50 -13.38
C ILE A 120 -20.35 -9.50 -14.55
N PRO A 121 -20.93 -9.24 -15.73
CA PRO A 121 -20.92 -10.21 -16.82
C PRO A 121 -19.49 -10.60 -17.23
N LYS A 122 -18.59 -9.62 -17.36
CA LYS A 122 -17.19 -9.85 -17.75
C LYS A 122 -16.40 -10.56 -16.66
N MET A 123 -16.60 -10.20 -15.39
CA MET A 123 -16.00 -10.91 -14.26
C MET A 123 -16.44 -12.37 -14.22
N THR A 124 -17.73 -12.65 -14.41
CA THR A 124 -18.28 -14.01 -14.43
C THR A 124 -17.70 -14.81 -15.59
N GLU A 125 -17.61 -14.22 -16.79
CA GLU A 125 -16.99 -14.86 -17.95
C GLU A 125 -15.54 -15.30 -17.66
N ILE A 126 -14.70 -14.38 -17.18
CA ILE A 126 -13.29 -14.67 -16.85
C ILE A 126 -13.21 -15.71 -15.72
N THR A 127 -14.05 -15.58 -14.70
CA THR A 127 -14.11 -16.54 -13.58
C THR A 127 -14.40 -17.95 -14.08
N GLN A 128 -15.38 -18.10 -14.98
CA GLN A 128 -15.73 -19.41 -15.53
C GLN A 128 -14.58 -20.01 -16.35
N GLN A 129 -13.90 -19.21 -17.18
CA GLN A 129 -12.74 -19.67 -17.95
C GLN A 129 -11.62 -20.21 -17.07
N TYR A 130 -11.33 -19.52 -15.95
CA TYR A 130 -10.32 -19.97 -14.99
C TYR A 130 -10.76 -21.23 -14.25
N ILE A 131 -12.03 -21.33 -13.82
CA ILE A 131 -12.57 -22.53 -13.19
C ILE A 131 -12.46 -23.73 -14.14
N ASP A 132 -12.87 -23.58 -15.39
CA ASP A 132 -12.82 -24.65 -16.39
C ASP A 132 -11.39 -25.13 -16.63
N LYS A 133 -10.42 -24.20 -16.70
CA LYS A 133 -8.99 -24.50 -16.78
C LYS A 133 -8.52 -25.28 -15.56
N TRP A 134 -8.89 -24.85 -14.35
CA TRP A 134 -8.44 -25.47 -13.10
C TRP A 134 -9.00 -26.88 -12.93
N LEU A 135 -10.26 -27.12 -13.33
CA LEU A 135 -10.89 -28.44 -13.29
C LEU A 135 -10.19 -29.47 -14.19
N GLN A 136 -9.55 -29.02 -15.27
CA GLN A 136 -8.79 -29.88 -16.18
C GLN A 136 -7.33 -30.07 -15.75
N THR A 137 -6.86 -29.32 -14.75
CA THR A 137 -5.47 -29.31 -14.31
C THR A 137 -5.27 -30.30 -13.15
N LYS A 138 -4.41 -31.31 -13.34
CA LYS A 138 -4.17 -32.35 -12.33
C LYS A 138 -3.46 -31.84 -11.07
N GLU A 139 -2.50 -30.94 -11.23
CA GLU A 139 -1.72 -30.36 -10.15
C GLU A 139 -1.60 -28.85 -10.36
N LEU A 140 -1.97 -28.07 -9.34
CA LEU A 140 -2.13 -26.63 -9.46
C LEU A 140 -1.38 -25.91 -8.34
N THR A 141 -0.58 -24.90 -8.72
CA THR A 141 -0.01 -23.94 -7.77
C THR A 141 -0.90 -22.71 -7.71
N TRP A 142 -1.52 -22.45 -6.56
CA TRP A 142 -2.56 -21.42 -6.43
C TRP A 142 -2.09 -19.98 -6.68
N TYR A 143 -0.89 -19.61 -6.20
CA TYR A 143 -0.48 -18.22 -6.23
C TYR A 143 -0.35 -17.64 -7.66
N PRO A 144 0.37 -18.29 -8.60
CA PRO A 144 0.41 -17.82 -9.99
C PRO A 144 -0.97 -17.75 -10.65
N GLU A 145 -1.83 -18.75 -10.40
CA GLU A 145 -3.16 -18.82 -11.00
C GLU A 145 -4.08 -17.70 -10.50
N LEU A 146 -4.09 -17.42 -9.19
CA LEU A 146 -4.87 -16.33 -8.62
C LEU A 146 -4.32 -14.95 -9.02
N ARG A 147 -2.99 -14.83 -9.11
CA ARG A 147 -2.33 -13.62 -9.62
C ARG A 147 -2.78 -13.34 -11.05
N ASP A 148 -2.72 -14.32 -11.93
CA ASP A 148 -3.08 -14.17 -13.35
C ASP A 148 -4.58 -13.88 -13.50
N TYR A 149 -5.43 -14.58 -12.75
CA TYR A 149 -6.88 -14.35 -12.70
C TYR A 149 -7.23 -12.91 -12.31
N THR A 150 -6.68 -12.42 -11.19
CA THR A 150 -6.96 -11.05 -10.72
C THR A 150 -6.39 -9.99 -11.66
N PHE A 151 -5.26 -10.27 -12.30
CA PHE A 151 -4.67 -9.39 -13.31
C PHE A 151 -5.54 -9.29 -14.57
N ASP A 152 -6.05 -10.42 -15.08
CA ASP A 152 -6.96 -10.45 -16.22
C ASP A 152 -8.27 -9.72 -15.94
N VAL A 153 -8.85 -9.93 -14.76
CA VAL A 153 -10.05 -9.18 -14.33
C VAL A 153 -9.75 -7.67 -14.31
N ALA A 154 -8.65 -7.24 -13.69
CA ALA A 154 -8.31 -5.83 -13.62
C ALA A 154 -8.06 -5.22 -14.99
N CYS A 155 -7.30 -5.88 -15.85
CA CYS A 155 -6.96 -5.38 -17.19
C CYS A 155 -8.18 -5.35 -18.12
N SER A 156 -9.02 -6.38 -18.07
CA SER A 156 -10.23 -6.42 -18.89
C SER A 156 -11.22 -5.31 -18.51
N LEU A 157 -11.41 -5.07 -17.20
CA LEU A 157 -12.36 -4.05 -16.73
C LEU A 157 -11.85 -2.61 -16.84
N LEU A 158 -10.56 -2.37 -16.62
CA LEU A 158 -10.01 -1.00 -16.51
C LEU A 158 -9.41 -0.47 -17.80
N ILE A 159 -8.86 -1.35 -18.65
CA ILE A 159 -8.15 -0.96 -19.88
C ILE A 159 -8.58 -1.80 -21.09
N SER A 160 -9.62 -2.63 -20.97
CA SER A 160 -10.20 -3.44 -22.05
C SER A 160 -9.20 -4.37 -22.74
N ILE A 161 -8.27 -4.95 -21.96
CA ILE A 161 -7.33 -5.97 -22.45
C ILE A 161 -7.72 -7.32 -21.86
N ASP A 162 -8.14 -8.24 -22.73
CA ASP A 162 -8.42 -9.62 -22.38
C ASP A 162 -7.14 -10.48 -22.40
N ASN A 163 -7.05 -11.50 -21.54
CA ASN A 163 -5.90 -12.38 -21.38
C ASN A 163 -4.57 -11.62 -21.18
N ALA A 164 -4.61 -10.50 -20.46
CA ALA A 164 -3.46 -9.65 -20.19
C ALA A 164 -2.31 -10.40 -19.48
N SER A 165 -2.64 -11.41 -18.67
CA SER A 165 -1.72 -12.34 -18.01
C SER A 165 -0.79 -13.06 -18.98
N GLN A 166 -1.26 -13.32 -20.21
CA GLN A 166 -0.51 -14.00 -21.26
C GLN A 166 0.37 -13.05 -22.10
N THR A 167 0.29 -11.74 -21.84
CA THR A 167 1.05 -10.72 -22.56
C THR A 167 2.30 -10.30 -21.79
N LYS A 168 3.20 -9.55 -22.45
CA LYS A 168 4.36 -8.93 -21.78
C LYS A 168 3.94 -7.95 -20.66
N LEU A 169 2.69 -7.44 -20.69
CA LEU A 169 2.19 -6.52 -19.68
C LEU A 169 2.26 -7.12 -18.28
N ALA A 170 1.94 -8.40 -18.12
CA ALA A 170 2.03 -9.09 -16.83
C ALA A 170 3.47 -9.11 -16.30
N SER A 171 4.45 -9.45 -17.15
CA SER A 171 5.86 -9.46 -16.76
C SER A 171 6.40 -8.07 -16.39
N TYR A 172 5.96 -7.02 -17.09
CA TYR A 172 6.31 -5.65 -16.77
C TYR A 172 5.65 -5.19 -15.47
N PHE A 173 4.40 -5.56 -15.25
CA PHE A 173 3.69 -5.26 -14.01
C PHE A 173 4.36 -5.92 -12.81
N GLU A 174 4.75 -7.19 -12.91
CA GLU A 174 5.49 -7.86 -11.83
C GLU A 174 6.83 -7.21 -11.53
N THR A 175 7.58 -6.86 -12.57
CA THR A 175 8.87 -6.17 -12.43
C THR A 175 8.68 -4.82 -11.73
N TRP A 176 7.61 -4.10 -12.10
CA TRP A 176 7.23 -2.85 -11.47
C TRP A 176 6.83 -3.03 -10.00
N VAL A 177 6.02 -4.04 -9.66
CA VAL A 177 5.62 -4.35 -8.27
C VAL A 177 6.84 -4.67 -7.39
N LYS A 178 7.79 -5.47 -7.90
CA LYS A 178 9.05 -5.80 -7.20
C LYS A 178 9.89 -4.56 -6.87
N GLY A 179 9.67 -3.44 -7.56
CA GLY A 179 10.36 -2.17 -7.28
C GLY A 179 9.75 -1.33 -6.16
N LEU A 180 8.49 -1.56 -5.76
CA LEU A 180 7.74 -0.63 -4.90
C LEU A 180 8.40 -0.37 -3.53
N PHE A 181 9.09 -1.35 -2.94
CA PHE A 181 9.69 -1.24 -1.60
C PHE A 181 11.21 -1.46 -1.58
N ARG A 182 11.90 -1.20 -2.70
CA ARG A 182 13.36 -1.22 -2.70
C ARG A 182 13.93 -0.07 -1.87
N VAL A 183 14.96 -0.40 -1.09
CA VAL A 183 15.81 0.60 -0.43
C VAL A 183 16.70 1.22 -1.52
N CYS A 184 16.45 2.47 -1.86
CA CYS A 184 17.20 3.26 -2.84
C CYS A 184 17.92 4.42 -2.16
#